data_AF-A0A935TJD9-F1
#
_entry.id   AF-A0A935TJD9-F1
#
_cell.length_a   1.000
_cell.length_b   1.000
_cell.length_c   1.000
_cell.angle_alpha   90.00
_cell.angle_beta   90.00
_cell.angle_gamma   90.00
#
_symmetry.space_group_name_H-M   'P 1'
#
loop_
_entity.id
_entity.type
_entity.pdbx_description
1 polymer ?
#
loop_
_entity_poly.entity_id
_entity_poly.type
_entity_poly.pdbx_seq_one_letter_code
_entity_poly.pdbx_strand_id
1 'polypeptide(L)' 'MIAIDKNSVENILESIRPFLKEDKGDIELVNITEDGIVEVKLLGACADCPMSTMTLRAGVEKALQKEIPKIKRVESIN' A
#
# COMPACT_ATOMS: atom_id res chain seq x y z
N MET A 1 9.61 -16.04 -12.78
CA MET A 1 8.26 -15.48 -12.59
C MET A 1 8.03 -15.26 -11.11
N ILE A 2 7.93 -14.01 -10.67
CA ILE A 2 7.58 -13.67 -9.30
C ILE A 2 6.06 -13.54 -9.27
N ALA A 3 5.37 -14.63 -8.90
CA ALA A 3 3.94 -14.54 -8.60
C ALA A 3 3.80 -13.89 -7.22
N ILE A 4 3.38 -12.63 -7.22
CA ILE A 4 2.86 -11.96 -6.02
C ILE A 4 1.39 -12.30 -5.95
N ASP A 5 0.99 -12.90 -4.82
CA ASP A 5 -0.38 -13.31 -4.62
C ASP A 5 -1.22 -12.08 -4.23
N LYS A 6 -2.20 -11.76 -5.07
CA LYS A 6 -3.08 -10.60 -4.87
C LYS A 6 -3.86 -10.73 -3.56
N ASN A 7 -4.23 -11.96 -3.18
CA ASN A 7 -5.01 -12.25 -1.99
C ASN A 7 -4.18 -11.96 -0.72
N SER A 8 -2.89 -12.28 -0.71
CA SER A 8 -2.00 -11.91 0.41
C SER A 8 -1.88 -10.39 0.56
N VAL A 9 -1.70 -9.66 -0.55
CA VAL A 9 -1.63 -8.20 -0.52
C VAL A 9 -2.94 -7.59 -0.02
N GLU A 10 -4.07 -8.10 -0.50
CA GLU A 10 -5.40 -7.67 -0.07
C GLU A 10 -5.64 -7.96 1.42
N ASN A 11 -5.16 -9.09 1.94
CA ASN A 11 -5.23 -9.46 3.36
C ASN A 11 -4.46 -8.50 4.27
N ILE A 12 -3.30 -8.05 3.81
CA ILE A 12 -2.50 -7.06 4.54
C ILE A 12 -3.22 -5.72 4.51
N LEU A 13 -3.72 -5.31 3.33
CA LEU A 13 -4.46 -4.07 3.13
C LEU A 13 -5.75 -4.01 3.98
N GLU A 14 -6.52 -5.10 4.10
CA GLU A 14 -7.71 -5.14 4.96
C GLU A 14 -7.37 -4.97 6.44
N SER A 15 -6.20 -5.45 6.89
CA SER A 15 -5.73 -5.32 8.27
C SER A 15 -5.31 -3.89 8.62
N ILE A 16 -4.74 -3.15 7.65
CA ILE A 16 -4.36 -1.73 7.82
C ILE A 16 -5.48 -0.73 7.45
N ARG A 17 -6.50 -1.14 6.68
CA ARG A 17 -7.68 -0.34 6.34
C ARG A 17 -8.37 0.32 7.54
N PRO A 18 -8.63 -0.35 8.68
CA PRO A 18 -9.24 0.30 9.83
C PRO A 18 -8.37 1.45 10.37
N PHE A 19 -7.05 1.23 10.49
CA PHE A 19 -6.10 2.25 10.93
C PHE A 19 -6.04 3.44 9.97
N LEU A 20 -6.11 3.18 8.66
CA LEU A 20 -6.15 4.23 7.63
C LEU A 20 -7.45 5.03 7.72
N LYS A 21 -8.60 4.36 7.91
CA LYS A 21 -9.90 5.01 8.07
C LYS A 21 -10.00 5.86 9.32
N GLU A 22 -9.35 5.46 10.42
CA GLU A 22 -9.21 6.29 11.63
C GLU A 22 -8.49 7.61 11.33
N ASP A 23 -7.49 7.58 10.45
CA ASP A 23 -6.76 8.76 9.95
C ASP A 23 -7.51 9.51 8.83
N LYS A 24 -8.77 9.15 8.53
CA LYS A 24 -9.57 9.63 7.38
C LYS A 24 -8.91 9.38 6.01
N GLY A 25 -8.04 8.39 5.93
CA GLY A 25 -7.48 7.85 4.69
C GLY A 25 -8.11 6.51 4.30
N ASP A 26 -7.91 6.11 3.06
CA ASP A 26 -8.24 4.78 2.55
C ASP A 26 -7.18 4.38 1.51
N ILE A 27 -7.08 3.09 1.20
CA ILE A 27 -6.09 2.55 0.28
C ILE A 27 -6.73 1.47 -0.57
N GLU A 28 -6.46 1.54 -1.86
CA GLU A 28 -6.97 0.59 -2.84
C GLU A 28 -5.83 0.01 -3.67
N LEU A 29 -5.82 -1.32 -3.84
CA LEU A 29 -4.87 -1.98 -4.70
C LEU A 29 -5.27 -1.77 -6.16
N VAL A 30 -4.43 -1.09 -6.93
CA VAL A 30 -4.69 -0.87 -8.35
C VAL A 30 -4.07 -1.99 -9.17
N ASN A 31 -2.77 -2.22 -8.99
CA ASN A 31 -2.03 -3.13 -9.83
C ASN A 31 -0.80 -3.70 -9.11
N ILE A 32 -0.32 -4.84 -9.58
CA ILE A 32 0.91 -5.45 -9.09
C ILE A 32 1.76 -5.81 -10.30
N THR A 33 2.91 -5.17 -10.41
CA THR A 33 3.87 -5.47 -11.48
C THR A 33 4.70 -6.70 -11.16
N GLU A 34 5.18 -7.35 -12.22
CA GLU A 34 6.01 -8.55 -12.16
C GLU A 34 7.39 -8.30 -11.54
N ASP A 35 7.83 -7.02 -11.53
CA ASP A 35 9.09 -6.60 -10.93
C ASP A 35 9.02 -6.52 -9.39
N GLY A 36 7.82 -6.68 -8.83
CA GLY A 36 7.55 -6.57 -7.40
C GLY A 36 7.17 -5.17 -6.96
N ILE A 37 6.65 -4.35 -7.86
CA ILE A 37 6.11 -3.02 -7.53
C ILE A 37 4.61 -3.13 -7.36
N VAL A 38 4.11 -2.77 -6.19
CA VAL A 38 2.67 -2.75 -5.88
C VAL A 38 2.15 -1.33 -6.07
N GLU A 39 1.28 -1.15 -7.04
CA GLU A 39 0.62 0.13 -7.32
C GLU A 39 -0.68 0.21 -6.51
N VAL A 40 -0.73 1.18 -5.63
CA VAL A 40 -1.88 1.47 -4.77
C VAL A 40 -2.39 2.89 -5.03
N LYS A 41 -3.68 3.09 -4.80
CA LYS A 41 -4.30 4.40 -4.80
C LYS A 41 -4.62 4.77 -3.37
N LEU A 42 -4.00 5.83 -2.89
CA LEU A 42 -4.34 6.42 -1.60
C LEU A 42 -5.56 7.33 -1.80
N LEU A 43 -6.58 7.14 -0.98
CA LEU A 43 -7.84 7.86 -1.01
C LEU A 43 -7.99 8.62 0.32
N GLY A 44 -8.71 9.75 0.34
CA GLY A 44 -9.06 10.47 1.57
C GLY A 44 -8.16 11.66 1.93
N ALA A 45 -8.28 12.12 3.19
CA ALA A 45 -7.74 13.40 3.67
C ALA A 45 -6.20 13.46 3.71
N CYS A 46 -5.53 12.31 3.72
CA CYS A 46 -4.07 12.21 3.73
C CYS A 46 -3.42 12.48 2.35
N ALA A 47 -4.23 12.63 1.28
CA ALA A 47 -3.76 13.11 -0.02
C ALA A 47 -3.48 14.64 -0.02
N ASP A 48 -4.13 15.39 0.86
CA ASP A 48 -4.03 16.86 0.91
C ASP A 48 -2.85 17.36 1.76
N CYS A 49 -2.23 16.46 2.54
CA CYS A 49 -1.10 16.77 3.41
C CYS A 49 0.18 16.09 2.88
N PRO A 50 0.93 16.72 1.95
CA PRO A 50 2.03 16.10 1.22
C PRO A 50 3.18 15.63 2.13
N MET A 51 3.24 16.13 3.36
CA MET A 51 4.24 15.74 4.34
C MET A 51 3.91 14.38 5.00
N SER A 52 2.63 14.03 5.15
CA SER A 52 2.19 12.77 5.76
C SER A 52 2.10 11.61 4.77
N THR A 53 1.83 11.89 3.49
CA THR A 53 1.72 10.86 2.44
C THR A 53 3.04 10.09 2.27
N MET A 54 4.18 10.77 2.42
CA MET A 54 5.52 10.18 2.33
C MET A 54 5.80 9.18 3.46
N THR A 55 5.47 9.53 4.70
CA THR A 55 5.69 8.68 5.89
C THR A 55 4.71 7.51 5.96
N LEU A 56 3.45 7.72 5.59
CA LEU A 56 2.45 6.66 5.50
C LEU A 56 2.80 5.64 4.42
N ARG A 57 3.17 6.09 3.21
CA ARG A 57 3.61 5.19 2.13
C ARG A 57 4.80 4.33 2.57
N ALA A 58 5.79 4.93 3.25
CA ALA A 58 6.92 4.18 3.78
C ALA A 58 6.51 3.15 4.86
N GLY A 59 5.51 3.46 5.69
CA GLY A 59 4.96 2.52 6.68
C GLY A 59 4.28 1.32 6.02
N VAL A 60 3.40 1.58 5.04
CA VAL A 60 2.69 0.54 4.28
C VAL A 60 3.66 -0.30 3.46
N GLU A 61 4.65 0.33 2.81
CA GLU A 61 5.71 -0.38 2.09
C GLU A 61 6.49 -1.32 3.00
N LYS A 62 6.89 -0.86 4.19
CA LYS A 62 7.58 -1.71 5.16
C LYS A 62 6.71 -2.86 5.67
N ALA A 63 5.43 -2.62 5.93
CA ALA A 63 4.51 -3.67 6.36
C ALA A 63 4.36 -4.75 5.27
N LEU A 64 4.15 -4.31 4.03
CA LEU A 64 4.05 -5.18 2.86
C LEU A 64 5.34 -5.96 2.60
N GLN A 65 6.53 -5.33 2.69
CA GLN A 65 7.82 -6.02 2.55
C GLN A 65 8.06 -7.03 3.69
N LYS A 66 7.57 -6.74 4.90
CA LYS A 66 7.75 -7.60 6.07
C LYS A 66 6.94 -8.88 5.96
N GLU A 67 5.71 -8.82 5.46
CA GLU A 67 4.90 -10.01 5.19
C GLU A 67 5.25 -10.68 3.85
N ILE A 68 5.50 -9.87 2.82
CA ILE A 68 5.78 -10.33 1.46
C ILE A 68 7.14 -9.76 1.02
N PRO A 69 8.25 -10.45 1.32
CA PRO A 69 9.61 -10.01 0.92
C PRO A 69 9.83 -9.99 -0.60
N LYS A 70 8.85 -10.45 -1.39
CA LYS A 70 8.84 -10.32 -2.85
C LYS A 70 8.51 -8.91 -3.33
N ILE A 71 7.89 -8.08 -2.50
CA ILE A 71 7.58 -6.68 -2.83
C ILE A 71 8.89 -5.89 -2.74
N LYS A 72 9.27 -5.22 -3.83
CA LYS A 72 10.42 -4.32 -3.86
C LYS A 72 10.04 -2.91 -3.43
N ARG A 73 8.90 -2.41 -3.92
CA ARG A 73 8.42 -1.04 -3.69
C ARG A 73 6.91 -0.94 -3.77
N VAL A 74 6.36 0.07 -3.12
CA VAL A 74 4.95 0.46 -3.27
C VAL A 74 4.91 1.79 -3.99
N GLU A 75 4.09 1.92 -5.02
CA GLU A 75 3.84 3.17 -5.75
C GLU A 75 2.43 3.66 -5.52
N SER A 76 2.31 4.97 -5.25
CA SER A 76 1.04 5.65 -5.10
C SER A 76 0.71 6.34 -6.41
N ILE A 77 -0.31 5.87 -7.12
CA ILE A 77 -0.80 6.55 -8.32
C ILE A 77 -1.94 7.50 -7.91
N ASN A 78 -1.92 8.73 -8.42
CA ASN A 78 -2.89 9.79 -8.09
C ASN A 78 -3.84 10.04 -9.26
#